data_AF-A0A1C5GMV2-F1
#
_entry.id   AF-A0A1C5GMV2-F1
#
_cell.length_a   1.000
_cell.length_b   1.000
_cell.length_c   1.000
_cell.angle_alpha   90.00
_cell.angle_beta   90.00
_cell.angle_gamma   90.00
#
_symmetry.space_group_name_H-M   'P 1'
#
loop_
_entity.id
_entity.type
_entity.pdbx_description
1 polymer ?
#
loop_
_entity_poly.entity_id
_entity_poly.type
_entity_poly.pdbx_seq_one_letter_code
_entity_poly.pdbx_strand_id
1 'polypeptide(L)'
;METTNRPGWLLDYHQHYEWGRTESVGLTLEDGLVVLSGAVHDPTANVSEGTNEYNWAWVKVDPFKLVEGLALVQEGRQWSFEQATIGADFIDVGQDDSHSPGAARATLSTRRRDLLLLDAYEVAFSAEWQARTGTIMPAGELDRAFIGTLRRQPERLAALEKVGFQRTVLALLNEANATAVKLDQLGDDGGLWLVRPAGGEAAAMLLSIDPHADGSVGIEVVDRINGIRDRSLVSKAAIVTRSTFRSDVHRAYGALTRRMELVDYDRLAGMLADAGWVCRTPGYLVCPTRQRPDHRVFISYSWEQCEFAVWLYNQLHGWQYDCFLDRVDLSPGDVILSAVKQALDGVDAVILCCSEAALSSRWVQAEIDYCLERERRTGRRLLIPALLPGTEMRDVQRALGEDRLVADFRGWRPAVREHGPLEQLREAVERLWAPGRPEG
;
A
#
# COMPACT_ATOMS: atom_id res chain seq x y z
N MET A 1 15.22 5.44 -32.24
CA MET A 1 14.27 4.34 -32.49
C MET A 1 15.08 3.07 -32.65
N GLU A 2 15.52 2.50 -31.52
CA GLU A 2 15.82 1.07 -31.45
C GLU A 2 14.63 0.50 -30.69
N THR A 3 13.76 -0.21 -31.40
CA THR A 3 12.79 -1.11 -30.75
C THR A 3 13.63 -2.19 -30.08
N THR A 4 13.88 -2.02 -28.79
CA THR A 4 14.47 -3.09 -27.98
C THR A 4 13.40 -4.17 -27.90
N ASN A 5 13.49 -5.14 -28.82
CA ASN A 5 12.87 -6.45 -28.65
C ASN A 5 13.41 -6.98 -27.31
N ARG A 6 12.67 -6.75 -26.22
CA ARG A 6 12.96 -7.43 -24.97
C ARG A 6 12.82 -8.92 -25.26
N PRO A 7 13.79 -9.77 -24.88
CA PRO A 7 13.66 -11.20 -25.11
C PRO A 7 12.33 -11.66 -24.51
N GLY A 8 11.52 -12.33 -25.35
CA GLY A 8 10.19 -12.79 -24.98
C GLY A 8 10.23 -13.58 -23.68
N TRP A 9 9.22 -13.38 -22.83
CA TRP A 9 9.01 -14.18 -21.63
C TRP A 9 8.50 -15.56 -22.09
N LEU A 10 9.43 -16.43 -22.47
CA LEU A 10 9.11 -17.79 -22.84
C LEU A 10 8.62 -18.54 -21.59
N LEU A 11 7.31 -18.65 -21.43
CA LEU A 11 6.69 -19.56 -20.46
C LEU A 11 6.75 -20.99 -21.02
N ASP A 12 7.95 -21.53 -21.17
CA ASP A 12 8.10 -22.92 -21.61
C ASP A 12 7.43 -23.86 -20.61
N TYR A 13 6.50 -24.68 -21.11
CA TYR A 13 6.15 -25.94 -20.47
C TYR A 13 5.58 -26.96 -21.44
N HIS A 14 6.19 -28.14 -21.42
CA HIS A 14 5.76 -29.34 -22.15
C HIS A 14 4.56 -30.00 -21.48
N GLN A 15 3.50 -30.30 -22.24
CA GLN A 15 2.67 -31.49 -21.98
C GLN A 15 2.93 -32.52 -23.08
N HIS A 16 3.23 -33.75 -22.66
CA HIS A 16 3.38 -34.93 -23.49
C HIS A 16 1.99 -35.56 -23.70
N TYR A 17 1.59 -35.93 -24.94
CA TYR A 17 0.87 -37.18 -25.19
C TYR A 17 0.88 -37.65 -26.68
N GLU A 18 1.00 -38.98 -26.81
CA GLU A 18 0.74 -39.93 -27.92
C GLU A 18 1.37 -39.85 -29.33
N TRP A 19 1.92 -38.74 -29.83
CA TRP A 19 2.56 -38.76 -31.18
C TRP A 19 3.85 -37.93 -31.31
N GLY A 20 4.46 -37.52 -30.20
CA GLY A 20 5.74 -36.79 -30.20
C GLY A 20 5.62 -35.27 -30.40
N ARG A 21 4.40 -34.72 -30.55
CA ARG A 21 4.19 -33.27 -30.64
C ARG A 21 4.31 -32.60 -29.26
N THR A 22 4.94 -31.42 -29.21
CA THR A 22 4.98 -30.56 -28.03
C THR A 22 4.18 -29.30 -28.30
N GLU A 23 3.24 -28.95 -27.44
CA GLU A 23 2.57 -27.66 -27.46
C GLU A 23 3.23 -26.73 -26.44
N SER A 24 3.42 -25.45 -26.80
CA SER A 24 3.93 -24.40 -25.94
C SER A 24 3.06 -23.15 -26.02
N VAL A 25 3.00 -22.39 -24.94
CA VAL A 25 2.35 -21.08 -24.89
C VAL A 25 3.39 -20.06 -24.46
N GLY A 26 3.62 -19.05 -25.29
CA GLY A 26 4.59 -17.98 -25.09
C GLY A 26 3.92 -16.65 -24.78
N LEU A 27 4.68 -15.78 -24.12
CA LEU A 27 4.31 -14.39 -23.86
C LEU A 27 5.42 -13.48 -24.34
N THR A 28 5.18 -12.75 -25.42
CA THR A 28 6.17 -11.83 -25.98
C THR A 28 5.67 -10.39 -25.93
N LEU A 29 6.61 -9.44 -25.95
CA LEU A 29 6.30 -8.03 -26.10
C LEU A 29 6.61 -7.66 -27.54
N GLU A 30 5.57 -7.38 -28.33
CA GLU A 30 5.70 -6.91 -29.71
C GLU A 30 4.99 -5.58 -29.84
N ASP A 31 5.72 -4.58 -30.32
CA ASP A 31 5.18 -3.23 -30.48
C ASP A 31 4.40 -2.81 -29.23
N GLY A 32 5.04 -2.92 -28.05
CA GLY A 32 4.47 -2.61 -26.74
C GLY A 32 3.28 -3.46 -26.28
N LEU A 33 2.64 -4.23 -27.14
CA LEU A 33 1.52 -5.09 -26.80
C LEU A 33 2.03 -6.41 -26.24
N VAL A 34 1.23 -7.03 -25.37
CA VAL A 34 1.51 -8.39 -24.90
C VAL A 34 0.93 -9.37 -25.89
N VAL A 35 1.79 -10.18 -26.52
CA VAL A 35 1.37 -11.23 -27.45
C VAL A 35 1.33 -12.55 -26.68
N LEU A 36 0.14 -13.10 -26.55
CA LEU A 36 -0.08 -14.49 -26.15
C LEU A 36 0.05 -15.33 -27.40
N SER A 37 1.03 -16.23 -27.48
CA SER A 37 1.20 -17.12 -28.62
C SER A 37 1.11 -18.58 -28.19
N GLY A 38 0.55 -19.43 -29.04
CA GLY A 38 0.69 -20.87 -28.98
C GLY A 38 1.64 -21.34 -30.09
N ALA A 39 2.62 -22.19 -29.77
CA ALA A 39 3.45 -22.91 -30.74
C ALA A 39 3.30 -24.44 -30.57
N VAL A 40 3.40 -25.19 -31.67
CA VAL A 40 3.42 -26.66 -31.67
C VAL A 40 4.72 -27.07 -32.37
N HIS A 41 5.53 -27.83 -31.65
CA HIS A 41 6.72 -28.48 -32.18
C HIS A 41 6.34 -29.89 -32.64
N ASP A 42 6.47 -30.17 -33.93
CA ASP A 42 6.31 -31.51 -34.50
C ASP A 42 7.70 -32.06 -34.91
N PRO A 43 8.28 -32.99 -34.14
CA PRO A 43 9.61 -33.54 -34.45
C PRO A 43 9.61 -34.44 -35.69
N THR A 44 8.45 -34.75 -36.28
CA THR A 44 8.33 -35.51 -37.53
C THR A 44 8.25 -34.62 -38.78
N ALA A 45 8.22 -33.28 -38.61
CA ALA A 45 8.27 -32.33 -39.72
C ALA A 45 9.63 -32.40 -40.45
N ASN A 46 9.59 -32.47 -41.78
CA ASN A 46 10.80 -32.57 -42.60
C ASN A 46 11.65 -31.30 -42.48
N VAL A 47 12.89 -31.48 -41.98
CA VAL A 47 13.90 -30.45 -41.67
C VAL A 47 14.38 -29.65 -42.90
N SER A 48 13.88 -29.94 -44.11
CA SER A 48 14.34 -29.31 -45.35
C SER A 48 13.91 -27.85 -45.54
N GLU A 49 12.99 -27.32 -44.73
CA GLU A 49 12.51 -25.93 -44.84
C GLU A 49 12.79 -25.04 -43.60
N GLY A 50 13.52 -25.54 -42.61
CA GLY A 50 14.14 -24.68 -41.59
C GLY A 50 13.26 -24.16 -40.43
N THR A 51 12.04 -24.65 -40.24
CA THR A 51 11.23 -24.31 -39.03
C THR A 51 10.46 -25.52 -38.51
N ASN A 52 10.98 -26.16 -37.44
CA ASN A 52 10.25 -27.21 -36.70
C ASN A 52 9.23 -26.62 -35.69
N GLU A 53 9.07 -25.31 -35.66
CA GLU A 53 8.14 -24.57 -34.80
C GLU A 53 7.15 -23.81 -35.68
N TYR A 54 5.87 -24.10 -35.53
CA TYR A 54 4.79 -23.31 -36.14
C TYR A 54 4.06 -22.56 -35.02
N ASN A 55 4.01 -21.23 -35.10
CA ASN A 55 3.07 -20.43 -34.30
C ASN A 55 1.67 -20.65 -34.90
N TRP A 56 0.77 -21.22 -34.12
CA TRP A 56 -0.52 -21.75 -34.63
C TRP A 56 -1.74 -21.01 -34.04
N ALA A 57 -1.57 -20.19 -33.00
CA ALA A 57 -2.54 -19.20 -32.55
C ALA A 57 -1.83 -18.04 -31.85
N TRP A 58 -2.33 -16.82 -31.99
CA TRP A 58 -1.84 -15.68 -31.21
C TRP A 58 -2.93 -14.64 -30.97
N VAL A 59 -2.81 -13.92 -29.86
CA VAL A 59 -3.67 -12.79 -29.49
C VAL A 59 -2.79 -11.65 -29.01
N LYS A 60 -3.04 -10.43 -29.53
CA LYS A 60 -2.40 -9.21 -29.03
C LYS A 60 -3.30 -8.56 -28.00
N VAL A 61 -2.81 -8.50 -26.77
CA VAL A 61 -3.53 -7.95 -25.62
C VAL A 61 -2.88 -6.65 -25.18
N ASP A 62 -3.73 -5.67 -24.88
CA ASP A 62 -3.33 -4.48 -24.15
C ASP A 62 -2.78 -4.88 -22.76
N PRO A 63 -1.56 -4.44 -22.38
CA PRO A 63 -0.98 -4.74 -21.07
C PRO A 63 -1.91 -4.43 -19.89
N PHE A 64 -2.69 -3.34 -19.93
CA PHE A 64 -3.64 -3.04 -18.87
C PHE A 64 -4.77 -4.07 -18.80
N LYS A 65 -5.37 -4.41 -19.95
CA LYS A 65 -6.42 -5.45 -20.01
C LYS A 65 -5.89 -6.80 -19.51
N LEU A 66 -4.64 -7.12 -19.81
CA LEU A 66 -4.00 -8.33 -19.30
C LEU A 66 -3.82 -8.28 -17.78
N VAL A 67 -3.33 -7.17 -17.22
CA VAL A 67 -3.17 -7.01 -15.77
C VAL A 67 -4.53 -7.06 -15.06
N GLU A 68 -5.57 -6.42 -15.60
CA GLU A 68 -6.95 -6.53 -15.11
C GLU A 68 -7.43 -7.98 -15.12
N GLY A 69 -7.22 -8.68 -16.23
CA GLY A 69 -7.58 -10.10 -16.37
C GLY A 69 -6.86 -10.98 -15.35
N LEU A 70 -5.55 -10.81 -15.20
CA LEU A 70 -4.75 -11.56 -14.24
C LEU A 70 -5.15 -11.25 -12.79
N ALA A 71 -5.53 -10.02 -12.48
CA ALA A 71 -6.08 -9.65 -11.18
C ALA A 71 -7.39 -10.39 -10.89
N LEU A 72 -8.32 -10.46 -11.86
CA LEU A 72 -9.55 -11.25 -11.72
C LEU A 72 -9.25 -12.75 -11.52
N VAL A 73 -8.25 -13.27 -12.20
CA VAL A 73 -7.84 -14.67 -12.06
C VAL A 73 -7.26 -14.96 -10.67
N GLN A 74 -6.60 -14.00 -10.05
CA GLN A 74 -6.16 -14.13 -8.65
C GLN A 74 -7.33 -14.21 -7.67
N GLU A 75 -8.47 -13.60 -7.99
CA GLU A 75 -9.72 -13.71 -7.22
C GLU A 75 -10.48 -15.02 -7.48
N GLY A 76 -9.89 -15.95 -8.24
CA GLY A 76 -10.49 -17.25 -8.57
C GLY A 76 -11.49 -17.19 -9.73
N ARG A 77 -11.54 -16.09 -10.47
CA ARG A 77 -12.38 -15.96 -11.67
C ARG A 77 -11.63 -16.45 -12.91
N GLN A 78 -12.36 -16.70 -13.98
CA GLN A 78 -11.78 -16.89 -15.31
C GLN A 78 -11.85 -15.57 -16.07
N TRP A 79 -10.84 -15.28 -16.88
CA TRP A 79 -10.81 -14.12 -17.77
C TRP A 79 -10.66 -14.60 -19.21
N SER A 80 -11.44 -14.03 -20.12
CA SER A 80 -11.40 -14.35 -21.55
C SER A 80 -11.32 -13.06 -22.36
N PHE A 81 -10.49 -13.07 -23.41
CA PHE A 81 -10.29 -11.97 -24.33
C PHE A 81 -10.05 -12.52 -25.73
N GLU A 82 -10.95 -12.17 -26.66
CA GLU A 82 -11.00 -12.78 -28.00
C GLU A 82 -11.03 -14.31 -27.88
N GLN A 83 -10.13 -15.03 -28.55
CA GLN A 83 -10.00 -16.48 -28.45
C GLN A 83 -9.17 -16.95 -27.25
N ALA A 84 -8.50 -16.05 -26.52
CA ALA A 84 -7.69 -16.41 -25.37
C ALA A 84 -8.50 -16.46 -24.06
N THR A 85 -8.15 -17.38 -23.18
CA THR A 85 -8.74 -17.57 -21.85
C THR A 85 -7.67 -17.88 -20.82
N ILE A 86 -7.68 -17.15 -19.71
CA ILE A 86 -6.79 -17.37 -18.56
C ILE A 86 -7.66 -17.82 -17.38
N GLY A 87 -7.36 -19.00 -16.85
CA GLY A 87 -7.97 -19.55 -15.64
C GLY A 87 -7.00 -19.62 -14.48
N ALA A 88 -7.47 -20.14 -13.34
CA ALA A 88 -6.70 -20.21 -12.11
C ALA A 88 -5.36 -20.96 -12.28
N ASP A 89 -5.36 -22.01 -13.10
CA ASP A 89 -4.27 -22.95 -13.32
C ASP A 89 -3.96 -23.21 -14.81
N PHE A 90 -4.48 -22.39 -15.74
CA PHE A 90 -4.24 -22.56 -17.17
C PHE A 90 -4.26 -21.26 -17.98
N ILE A 91 -3.60 -21.28 -19.13
CA ILE A 91 -3.77 -20.31 -20.22
C ILE A 91 -4.13 -21.08 -21.48
N ASP A 92 -5.15 -20.59 -22.17
CA ASP A 92 -5.63 -21.08 -23.46
C ASP A 92 -5.60 -19.92 -24.46
N VAL A 93 -5.06 -20.13 -25.65
CA VAL A 93 -4.94 -19.10 -26.71
C VAL A 93 -5.94 -19.35 -27.84
N GLY A 94 -6.86 -20.31 -27.66
CA GLY A 94 -7.88 -20.68 -28.64
C GLY A 94 -7.29 -21.35 -29.87
N GLN A 95 -8.04 -21.36 -30.97
CA GLN A 95 -7.61 -21.83 -32.29
C GLN A 95 -7.71 -20.71 -33.31
N ASP A 96 -6.80 -20.69 -34.30
CA ASP A 96 -7.01 -19.96 -35.55
C ASP A 96 -7.75 -20.87 -36.55
N ASP A 97 -8.75 -20.34 -37.26
CA ASP A 97 -9.74 -21.11 -38.05
C ASP A 97 -9.13 -21.91 -39.23
N SER A 98 -7.82 -21.78 -39.46
CA SER A 98 -7.17 -22.19 -40.70
C SER A 98 -6.18 -23.35 -40.56
N HIS A 99 -6.37 -24.32 -39.66
CA HIS A 99 -5.98 -25.76 -39.77
C HIS A 99 -5.78 -26.40 -38.37
N SER A 100 -6.72 -27.25 -37.94
CA SER A 100 -6.76 -27.92 -36.62
C SER A 100 -5.70 -29.03 -36.44
N PRO A 101 -5.16 -29.24 -35.22
CA PRO A 101 -5.89 -29.98 -34.17
C PRO A 101 -5.73 -29.39 -32.75
N GLY A 102 -6.84 -29.06 -32.08
CA GLY A 102 -6.86 -28.70 -30.64
C GLY A 102 -6.55 -27.24 -30.28
N ALA A 103 -7.02 -26.80 -29.10
CA ALA A 103 -6.72 -25.49 -28.52
C ALA A 103 -5.39 -25.53 -27.74
N ALA A 104 -4.60 -24.45 -27.79
CA ALA A 104 -3.40 -24.25 -26.93
C ALA A 104 -3.92 -24.41 -25.55
N ARG A 105 -3.39 -25.33 -24.75
CA ARG A 105 -3.58 -25.17 -23.32
C ARG A 105 -2.33 -25.47 -22.56
N ALA A 106 -1.79 -24.43 -21.94
CA ALA A 106 -0.70 -24.57 -21.00
C ALA A 106 -1.24 -24.59 -19.57
N THR A 107 -0.67 -25.46 -18.73
CA THR A 107 -0.89 -25.41 -17.29
C THR A 107 -0.08 -24.26 -16.70
N LEU A 108 -0.73 -23.37 -15.95
CA LEU A 108 -0.14 -22.20 -15.33
C LEU A 108 -0.11 -22.36 -13.80
N SER A 109 1.04 -22.73 -13.24
CA SER A 109 1.20 -22.73 -11.78
C SER A 109 0.96 -21.35 -11.17
N THR A 110 0.49 -21.29 -9.91
CA THR A 110 0.29 -20.04 -9.17
C THR A 110 1.53 -19.14 -9.19
N ARG A 111 2.73 -19.72 -9.02
CA ARG A 111 4.01 -18.98 -9.03
C ARG A 111 4.29 -18.32 -10.39
N ARG A 112 3.99 -19.01 -11.49
CA ARG A 112 4.18 -18.48 -12.86
C ARG A 112 3.16 -17.38 -13.19
N ARG A 113 1.92 -17.54 -12.73
CA ARG A 113 0.89 -16.50 -12.84
C ARG A 113 1.28 -15.22 -12.11
N ASP A 114 1.80 -15.36 -10.89
CA ASP A 114 2.27 -14.24 -10.09
C ASP A 114 3.42 -13.50 -10.80
N LEU A 115 4.40 -14.23 -11.36
CA LEU A 115 5.47 -13.64 -12.19
C LEU A 115 4.90 -12.88 -13.39
N LEU A 116 4.00 -13.51 -14.14
CA LEU A 116 3.37 -12.90 -15.29
C LEU A 116 2.63 -11.60 -14.92
N LEU A 117 1.97 -11.56 -13.77
CA LEU A 117 1.32 -10.34 -13.30
C LEU A 117 2.35 -9.24 -13.03
N LEU A 118 3.48 -9.55 -12.37
CA LEU A 118 4.54 -8.57 -12.11
C LEU A 118 5.11 -8.02 -13.43
N ASP A 119 5.38 -8.88 -14.40
CA ASP A 119 5.98 -8.48 -15.67
C ASP A 119 5.01 -7.66 -16.54
N ALA A 120 3.76 -8.11 -16.65
CA ALA A 120 2.71 -7.37 -17.37
C ALA A 120 2.47 -5.99 -16.73
N TYR A 121 2.56 -5.92 -15.40
CA TYR A 121 2.42 -4.68 -14.64
C TYR A 121 3.56 -3.69 -14.94
N GLU A 122 4.82 -4.14 -14.97
CA GLU A 122 5.98 -3.30 -15.35
C GLU A 122 5.82 -2.68 -16.74
N VAL A 123 5.30 -3.47 -17.69
CA VAL A 123 5.06 -3.01 -19.07
C VAL A 123 3.94 -1.98 -19.11
N ALA A 124 2.80 -2.28 -18.48
CA ALA A 124 1.61 -1.44 -18.46
C ALA A 124 1.89 -0.04 -17.88
N PHE A 125 2.79 0.06 -16.91
CA PHE A 125 3.14 1.33 -16.27
C PHE A 125 4.47 1.95 -16.76
N SER A 126 5.08 1.37 -17.80
CA SER A 126 6.32 1.93 -18.36
C SER A 126 6.11 3.30 -19.01
N ALA A 127 7.12 4.17 -18.92
CA ALA A 127 7.07 5.51 -19.54
C ALA A 127 6.87 5.43 -21.07
N GLU A 128 7.46 4.42 -21.72
CA GLU A 128 7.30 4.15 -23.15
C GLU A 128 5.83 3.87 -23.51
N TRP A 129 5.17 3.00 -22.76
CA TRP A 129 3.77 2.65 -22.98
C TRP A 129 2.83 3.82 -22.73
N GLN A 130 3.05 4.58 -21.65
CA GLN A 130 2.25 5.77 -21.32
C GLN A 130 2.39 6.87 -22.37
N ALA A 131 3.61 7.14 -22.84
CA ALA A 131 3.86 8.13 -23.89
C ALA A 131 3.15 7.76 -25.20
N ARG A 132 3.04 6.47 -25.49
CA ARG A 132 2.40 5.96 -26.71
C ARG A 132 0.87 6.01 -26.68
N THR A 133 0.28 5.65 -25.55
CA THR A 133 -1.18 5.54 -25.40
C THR A 133 -1.83 6.83 -24.92
N GLY A 134 -1.04 7.78 -24.39
CA GLY A 134 -1.57 8.97 -23.72
C GLY A 134 -2.33 8.66 -22.42
N THR A 135 -2.34 7.39 -21.98
CA THR A 135 -3.09 6.93 -20.83
C THR A 135 -2.21 7.00 -19.60
N ILE A 136 -2.55 7.89 -18.66
CA ILE A 136 -1.91 8.00 -17.35
C ILE A 136 -2.87 7.38 -16.33
N MET A 137 -2.54 6.17 -15.88
CA MET A 137 -3.30 5.49 -14.83
C MET A 137 -2.87 6.01 -13.45
N PRO A 138 -3.80 6.46 -12.59
CA PRO A 138 -3.45 6.90 -11.25
C PRO A 138 -2.94 5.73 -10.39
N ALA A 139 -2.15 6.07 -9.39
CA ALA A 139 -1.67 5.11 -8.40
C ALA A 139 -2.85 4.58 -7.57
N GLY A 140 -3.40 3.42 -7.94
CA GLY A 140 -4.32 2.68 -7.07
C GLY A 140 -5.17 1.61 -7.75
N GLU A 141 -5.49 1.75 -9.04
CA GLU A 141 -6.48 0.86 -9.68
C GLU A 141 -6.01 -0.60 -9.74
N LEU A 142 -4.77 -0.83 -10.17
CA LEU A 142 -4.19 -2.18 -10.32
C LEU A 142 -3.19 -2.54 -9.20
N ASP A 143 -2.94 -1.61 -8.28
CA ASP A 143 -1.95 -1.76 -7.21
C ASP A 143 -2.28 -2.88 -6.23
N ARG A 144 -3.56 -3.15 -6.00
CA ARG A 144 -3.97 -4.17 -5.03
C ARG A 144 -3.55 -5.58 -5.44
N ALA A 145 -3.73 -5.95 -6.71
CA ALA A 145 -3.34 -7.26 -7.22
C ALA A 145 -1.81 -7.39 -7.26
N PHE A 146 -1.13 -6.32 -7.68
CA PHE A 146 0.33 -6.24 -7.70
C PHE A 146 0.95 -6.37 -6.29
N ILE A 147 0.50 -5.55 -5.34
CA ILE A 147 0.94 -5.64 -3.94
C ILE A 147 0.56 -6.98 -3.34
N GLY A 148 -0.65 -7.48 -3.56
CA GLY A 148 -1.07 -8.79 -3.07
C GLY A 148 -0.15 -9.92 -3.54
N THR A 149 0.36 -9.81 -4.77
CA THR A 149 1.36 -10.73 -5.34
C THR A 149 2.70 -10.62 -4.63
N LEU A 150 3.21 -9.39 -4.46
CA LEU A 150 4.45 -9.14 -3.73
C LEU A 150 4.38 -9.56 -2.26
N ARG A 151 3.22 -9.44 -1.60
CA ARG A 151 3.04 -9.93 -0.22
C ARG A 151 3.19 -11.45 -0.10
N ARG A 152 2.77 -12.21 -1.12
CA ARG A 152 2.94 -13.67 -1.17
C ARG A 152 4.37 -14.08 -1.50
N GLN A 153 5.11 -13.23 -2.20
CA GLN A 153 6.49 -13.48 -2.67
C GLN A 153 7.37 -12.24 -2.47
N PRO A 154 7.64 -11.82 -1.20
CA PRO A 154 8.35 -10.57 -0.91
C PRO A 154 9.79 -10.57 -1.45
N GLU A 155 10.40 -11.73 -1.64
CA GLU A 155 11.72 -11.89 -2.26
C GLU A 155 11.78 -11.32 -3.69
N ARG A 156 10.63 -11.21 -4.37
CA ARG A 156 10.54 -10.64 -5.72
C ARG A 156 10.76 -9.14 -5.76
N LEU A 157 10.69 -8.44 -4.63
CA LEU A 157 11.00 -7.01 -4.54
C LEU A 157 12.38 -6.68 -5.14
N ALA A 158 13.37 -7.56 -4.97
CA ALA A 158 14.72 -7.37 -5.50
C ALA A 158 14.82 -7.53 -7.02
N ALA A 159 13.86 -8.26 -7.63
CA ALA A 159 13.80 -8.51 -9.06
C ALA A 159 12.94 -7.47 -9.82
N LEU A 160 12.31 -6.54 -9.10
CA LEU A 160 11.50 -5.49 -9.73
C LEU A 160 12.38 -4.49 -10.46
N GLU A 161 11.88 -4.06 -11.61
CA GLU A 161 12.41 -2.92 -12.33
C GLU A 161 12.00 -1.63 -11.64
N LYS A 162 12.50 -0.50 -12.15
CA LYS A 162 12.27 0.82 -11.56
C LYS A 162 10.78 1.12 -11.37
N VAL A 163 9.92 0.76 -12.32
CA VAL A 163 8.49 1.09 -12.28
C VAL A 163 7.79 0.27 -11.21
N GLY A 164 7.95 -1.06 -11.18
CA GLY A 164 7.34 -1.91 -10.16
C GLY A 164 7.83 -1.55 -8.76
N PHE A 165 9.12 -1.22 -8.59
CA PHE A 165 9.64 -0.75 -7.31
C PHE A 165 8.95 0.56 -6.88
N GLN A 166 8.88 1.55 -7.76
CA GLN A 166 8.20 2.81 -7.47
C GLN A 166 6.74 2.60 -7.11
N ARG A 167 6.01 1.80 -7.89
CA ARG A 167 4.60 1.52 -7.67
C ARG A 167 4.38 0.77 -6.36
N THR A 168 5.31 -0.11 -5.96
CA THR A 168 5.31 -0.77 -4.65
C THR A 168 5.33 0.27 -3.53
N VAL A 169 6.28 1.20 -3.58
CA VAL A 169 6.42 2.26 -2.57
C VAL A 169 5.19 3.18 -2.55
N LEU A 170 4.67 3.56 -3.71
CA LEU A 170 3.48 4.40 -3.82
C LEU A 170 2.21 3.70 -3.30
N ALA A 171 2.09 2.39 -3.51
CA ALA A 171 0.97 1.62 -3.00
C ALA A 171 1.06 1.45 -1.47
N LEU A 172 2.25 1.20 -0.92
CA LEU A 172 2.48 1.20 0.53
C LEU A 172 2.26 2.57 1.15
N LEU A 173 2.64 3.65 0.45
CA LEU A 173 2.32 5.01 0.84
C LEU A 173 0.80 5.20 0.89
N ASN A 174 0.07 4.83 -0.14
CA ASN A 174 -1.39 4.90 -0.14
C ASN A 174 -2.02 4.08 1.00
N GLU A 175 -1.49 2.89 1.29
CA GLU A 175 -1.95 2.07 2.41
C GLU A 175 -1.67 2.73 3.77
N ALA A 176 -0.49 3.32 3.92
CA ALA A 176 -0.12 4.06 5.13
C ALA A 176 -0.82 5.41 5.27
N ASN A 177 -1.42 5.94 4.21
CA ASN A 177 -2.15 7.20 4.24
C ASN A 177 -3.63 6.93 4.03
N ALA A 178 -4.31 6.79 5.16
CA ALA A 178 -5.75 6.63 5.24
C ALA A 178 -6.55 7.73 4.52
N THR A 179 -5.99 8.92 4.41
CA THR A 179 -6.44 9.95 3.47
C THR A 179 -5.78 9.68 2.13
N ALA A 180 -6.57 9.65 1.05
CA ALA A 180 -6.01 9.58 -0.29
C ALA A 180 -4.93 10.67 -0.45
N VAL A 181 -3.75 10.31 -0.95
CA VAL A 181 -2.70 11.27 -1.27
C VAL A 181 -2.70 11.58 -2.75
N LYS A 182 -2.47 12.83 -3.10
CA LYS A 182 -2.10 13.24 -4.45
C LYS A 182 -0.57 13.21 -4.55
N LEU A 183 -0.08 12.59 -5.62
CA LEU A 183 1.33 12.42 -5.90
C LEU A 183 1.67 13.25 -7.13
N ASP A 184 2.59 14.19 -6.97
CA ASP A 184 3.07 15.02 -8.05
C ASP A 184 4.56 14.75 -8.26
N GLN A 185 4.91 14.15 -9.39
CA GLN A 185 6.29 13.86 -9.74
C GLN A 185 7.09 15.15 -9.92
N LEU A 186 8.29 15.19 -9.36
CA LEU A 186 9.24 16.29 -9.50
C LEU A 186 10.38 15.89 -10.41
N GLY A 187 10.46 16.52 -11.59
CA GLY A 187 11.50 16.27 -12.59
C GLY A 187 11.29 15.00 -13.41
N ASP A 188 12.13 14.86 -14.43
CA ASP A 188 11.99 13.83 -15.47
C ASP A 188 12.51 12.46 -15.03
N ASP A 189 13.38 12.42 -14.02
CA ASP A 189 14.01 11.18 -13.52
C ASP A 189 13.03 10.27 -12.75
N GLY A 190 11.85 10.76 -12.37
CA GLY A 190 10.79 9.99 -11.70
C GLY A 190 11.11 9.44 -10.32
N GLY A 191 12.28 9.73 -9.77
CA GLY A 191 12.69 9.31 -8.42
C GLY A 191 12.30 10.28 -7.31
N LEU A 192 11.73 11.44 -7.63
CA LEU A 192 11.35 12.45 -6.63
C LEU A 192 9.89 12.81 -6.79
N TRP A 193 9.16 12.80 -5.67
CA TRP A 193 7.73 12.98 -5.62
C TRP A 193 7.35 13.95 -4.52
N LEU A 194 6.37 14.78 -4.81
CA LEU A 194 5.72 15.64 -3.84
C LEU A 194 4.42 14.96 -3.43
N VAL A 195 4.32 14.62 -2.14
CA VAL A 195 3.13 13.97 -1.59
C VAL A 195 2.26 15.04 -0.93
N ARG A 196 1.00 15.09 -1.38
CA ARG A 196 -0.01 16.02 -0.91
C ARG A 196 -1.19 15.25 -0.31
N PRO A 197 -1.68 15.60 0.88
CA PRO A 197 -2.93 15.05 1.40
C PRO A 197 -4.12 15.49 0.51
N ALA A 198 -5.08 14.59 0.22
CA ALA A 198 -6.30 14.99 -0.48
C ALA A 198 -7.11 15.97 0.37
N GLY A 199 -7.30 17.19 -0.12
CA GLY A 199 -7.99 18.27 0.58
C GLY A 199 -7.08 19.31 1.23
N GLY A 200 -5.75 19.11 1.23
CA GLY A 200 -4.78 20.12 1.67
C GLY A 200 -4.20 20.90 0.49
N GLU A 201 -4.10 22.23 0.63
CA GLU A 201 -3.46 23.08 -0.40
C GLU A 201 -1.91 23.03 -0.34
N ALA A 202 -1.34 22.62 0.79
CA ALA A 202 0.11 22.61 0.99
C ALA A 202 0.72 21.22 0.83
N ALA A 203 1.80 21.15 0.06
CA ALA A 203 2.63 19.95 0.00
C ALA A 203 3.30 19.68 1.34
N ALA A 204 3.22 18.44 1.80
CA ALA A 204 3.53 18.14 3.18
C ALA A 204 4.66 17.11 3.34
N MET A 205 4.90 16.26 2.34
CA MET A 205 6.06 15.37 2.33
C MET A 205 6.77 15.36 0.99
N LEU A 206 8.10 15.37 1.04
CA LEU A 206 8.97 15.05 -0.09
C LEU A 206 9.32 13.57 -0.05
N LEU A 207 9.06 12.82 -1.11
CA LEU A 207 9.35 11.40 -1.20
C LEU A 207 10.39 11.17 -2.29
N SER A 208 11.55 10.64 -1.91
CA SER A 208 12.57 10.17 -2.84
C SER A 208 12.53 8.65 -2.91
N ILE A 209 12.39 8.11 -4.12
CA ILE A 209 12.34 6.68 -4.39
C ILE A 209 13.52 6.31 -5.27
N ASP A 210 14.32 5.39 -4.75
CA ASP A 210 15.50 4.79 -5.36
C ASP A 210 16.54 5.80 -5.88
N PRO A 211 17.02 6.75 -5.06
CA PRO A 211 17.98 7.76 -5.50
C PRO A 211 19.38 7.19 -5.83
N HIS A 212 19.67 5.96 -5.40
CA HIS A 212 20.88 5.21 -5.75
C HIS A 212 20.56 3.72 -5.87
N ALA A 213 20.20 3.30 -7.08
CA ALA A 213 19.92 1.90 -7.42
C ALA A 213 21.15 0.99 -7.25
N ASP A 214 22.36 1.55 -7.33
CA ASP A 214 23.61 0.79 -7.31
C ASP A 214 24.38 1.00 -5.99
N GLY A 215 24.19 0.10 -5.02
CA GLY A 215 25.09 -0.05 -3.87
C GLY A 215 24.51 0.42 -2.54
N SER A 216 25.09 1.48 -1.95
CA SER A 216 24.69 1.99 -0.62
C SER A 216 24.43 3.49 -0.68
N VAL A 217 23.41 3.96 0.03
CA VAL A 217 23.07 5.38 0.07
C VAL A 217 23.95 6.11 1.09
N GLY A 218 24.76 7.05 0.61
CA GLY A 218 25.62 7.89 1.44
C GLY A 218 24.95 9.19 1.92
N ILE A 219 25.60 9.87 2.86
CA ILE A 219 25.09 11.09 3.50
C ILE A 219 24.81 12.23 2.50
N GLU A 220 25.59 12.32 1.43
CA GLU A 220 25.45 13.35 0.37
C GLU A 220 24.08 13.34 -0.30
N VAL A 221 23.49 12.15 -0.48
CA VAL A 221 22.14 12.02 -1.04
C VAL A 221 21.09 12.47 -0.03
N VAL A 222 21.23 12.03 1.22
CA VAL A 222 20.28 12.40 2.28
C VAL A 222 20.32 13.91 2.54
N ASP A 223 21.51 14.51 2.61
CA ASP A 223 21.71 15.95 2.76
C ASP A 223 21.11 16.74 1.59
N ARG A 224 21.24 16.23 0.36
CA ARG A 224 20.62 16.84 -0.83
C ARG A 224 19.11 16.86 -0.72
N ILE A 225 18.48 15.73 -0.40
CA ILE A 225 17.02 15.63 -0.22
C ILE A 225 16.56 16.49 0.95
N ASN A 226 17.31 16.49 2.06
CA ASN A 226 17.06 17.35 3.22
C ASN A 226 17.13 18.84 2.85
N GLY A 227 18.10 19.24 2.03
CA GLY A 227 18.23 20.60 1.53
C GLY A 227 17.09 21.02 0.60
N ILE A 228 16.59 20.11 -0.25
CA ILE A 228 15.39 20.36 -1.06
C ILE A 228 14.18 20.52 -0.15
N ARG A 229 14.00 19.64 0.84
CA ARG A 229 12.92 19.73 1.83
C ARG A 229 12.88 21.12 2.49
N ASP A 230 14.02 21.58 2.98
CA ASP A 230 14.14 22.85 3.70
C ASP A 230 13.82 24.06 2.80
N ARG A 231 14.18 24.01 1.50
CA ARG A 231 13.87 25.07 0.52
C ARG A 231 12.43 25.03 0.03
N SER A 232 11.84 23.83 -0.07
CA SER A 232 10.45 23.62 -0.50
C SER A 232 9.44 23.79 0.65
N LEU A 233 9.92 24.19 1.83
CA LEU A 233 9.17 24.41 3.07
C LEU A 233 8.45 23.15 3.61
N VAL A 234 8.55 21.98 2.98
CA VAL A 234 7.84 20.74 3.38
C VAL A 234 8.27 20.30 4.78
N SER A 235 7.34 19.82 5.61
CA SER A 235 7.62 19.49 7.01
C SER A 235 8.36 18.17 7.19
N LYS A 236 8.27 17.28 6.21
CA LYS A 236 8.87 15.95 6.25
C LYS A 236 9.44 15.54 4.89
N ALA A 237 10.46 14.69 4.92
CA ALA A 237 10.92 13.94 3.77
C ALA A 237 11.01 12.44 4.09
N ALA A 238 10.90 11.59 3.09
CA ALA A 238 11.14 10.17 3.17
C ALA A 238 12.04 9.74 2.00
N ILE A 239 13.03 8.91 2.29
CA ILE A 239 13.90 8.30 1.29
C ILE A 239 13.68 6.80 1.35
N VAL A 240 13.21 6.23 0.24
CA VAL A 240 12.95 4.81 0.07
C VAL A 240 13.89 4.28 -1.00
N THR A 241 14.60 3.19 -0.75
CA THR A 241 15.61 2.68 -1.69
C THR A 241 15.70 1.15 -1.67
N ARG A 242 16.14 0.55 -2.79
CA ARG A 242 16.51 -0.88 -2.87
C ARG A 242 17.87 -1.18 -2.23
N SER A 243 18.61 -0.15 -1.86
CA SER A 243 19.94 -0.21 -1.28
C SER A 243 19.89 -0.08 0.25
N THR A 244 21.03 -0.28 0.90
CA THR A 244 21.18 -0.03 2.35
C THR A 244 21.73 1.37 2.61
N PHE A 245 21.31 2.03 3.68
CA PHE A 245 21.94 3.28 4.13
C PHE A 245 23.29 2.99 4.81
N ARG A 246 24.28 3.85 4.55
CA ARG A 246 25.57 3.77 5.23
C ARG A 246 25.43 4.19 6.70
N SER A 247 26.32 3.72 7.58
CA SER A 247 26.20 3.94 9.03
C SER A 247 26.32 5.41 9.46
N ASP A 248 26.98 6.25 8.66
CA ASP A 248 27.04 7.70 8.85
C ASP A 248 25.68 8.38 8.67
N VAL A 249 24.86 7.90 7.73
CA VAL A 249 23.48 8.34 7.55
C VAL A 249 22.65 8.06 8.81
N HIS A 250 22.69 6.84 9.34
CA HIS A 250 21.92 6.50 10.55
C HIS A 250 22.38 7.30 11.77
N ARG A 251 23.67 7.60 11.91
CA ARG A 251 24.16 8.48 12.98
C ARG A 251 23.62 9.91 12.86
N ALA A 252 23.52 10.44 11.64
CA ALA A 252 23.09 11.82 11.41
C ALA A 252 21.55 11.98 11.44
N TYR A 253 20.81 11.03 10.87
CA TYR A 253 19.38 11.15 10.59
C TYR A 253 18.50 10.13 11.32
N GLY A 254 19.06 9.09 11.95
CA GLY A 254 18.28 8.01 12.57
C GLY A 254 17.36 8.47 13.71
N ALA A 255 17.70 9.58 14.39
CA ALA A 255 16.85 10.18 15.42
C ALA A 255 15.86 11.23 14.89
N LEU A 256 15.91 11.57 13.60
CA LEU A 256 15.15 12.65 12.98
C LEU A 256 13.90 12.15 12.24
N THR A 257 13.30 11.04 12.64
CA THR A 257 12.16 10.36 11.96
C THR A 257 10.97 11.28 11.66
N ARG A 258 10.73 12.30 12.50
CA ARG A 258 9.69 13.31 12.26
C ARG A 258 9.95 14.21 11.04
N ARG A 259 11.22 14.37 10.65
CA ARG A 259 11.68 15.24 9.55
C ARG A 259 12.21 14.47 8.35
N MET A 260 12.80 13.31 8.58
CA MET A 260 13.43 12.46 7.58
C MET A 260 13.17 11.00 7.93
N GLU A 261 12.42 10.30 7.09
CA GLU A 261 12.29 8.85 7.18
C GLU A 261 13.27 8.17 6.23
N LEU A 262 13.90 7.10 6.71
CA LEU A 262 14.85 6.29 5.95
C LEU A 262 14.30 4.87 5.86
N VAL A 263 13.96 4.44 4.65
CA VAL A 263 13.40 3.11 4.36
C VAL A 263 14.34 2.41 3.36
N ASP A 264 15.15 1.50 3.89
CA ASP A 264 16.01 0.63 3.08
C ASP A 264 15.24 -0.62 2.62
N TYR A 265 15.92 -1.48 1.87
CA TYR A 265 15.37 -2.72 1.37
C TYR A 265 14.80 -3.60 2.49
N ASP A 266 15.54 -3.82 3.58
CA ASP A 266 15.12 -4.73 4.65
C ASP A 266 13.85 -4.22 5.34
N ARG A 267 13.77 -2.91 5.61
CA ARG A 267 12.55 -2.28 6.14
C ARG A 267 11.39 -2.39 5.16
N LEU A 268 11.62 -2.15 3.87
CA LEU A 268 10.59 -2.22 2.85
C LEU A 268 10.06 -3.64 2.65
N ALA A 269 10.96 -4.63 2.60
CA ALA A 269 10.61 -6.04 2.52
C ALA A 269 9.82 -6.48 3.76
N GLY A 270 10.21 -6.00 4.95
CA GLY A 270 9.46 -6.19 6.18
C GLY A 270 8.05 -5.60 6.12
N MET A 271 7.90 -4.37 5.63
CA MET A 271 6.59 -3.73 5.42
C MET A 271 5.72 -4.52 4.44
N LEU A 272 6.30 -5.06 3.36
CA LEU A 272 5.55 -5.88 2.40
C LEU A 272 5.14 -7.22 2.98
N ALA A 273 6.03 -7.93 3.64
CA ALA A 273 5.73 -9.25 4.22
C ALA A 273 4.68 -9.18 5.33
N ASP A 274 4.56 -8.02 5.97
CA ASP A 274 3.67 -7.78 7.09
C ASP A 274 2.42 -7.01 6.68
N ALA A 275 1.29 -7.70 6.45
CA ALA A 275 0.02 -7.04 6.16
C ALA A 275 -0.49 -6.10 7.27
N GLY A 276 0.07 -6.17 8.48
CA GLY A 276 -0.20 -5.27 9.61
C GLY A 276 0.94 -4.29 9.88
N TRP A 277 1.83 -4.02 8.93
CA TRP A 277 2.98 -3.13 9.14
C TRP A 277 2.55 -1.72 9.55
N VAL A 278 1.49 -1.22 8.92
CA VAL A 278 0.86 0.08 9.18
C VAL A 278 0.46 0.21 10.66
N CYS A 279 0.05 -0.91 11.27
CA CYS A 279 -0.36 -1.03 12.66
C CYS A 279 0.78 -1.07 13.67
N ARG A 280 1.94 -1.58 13.27
CA ARG A 280 3.09 -1.80 14.16
C ARG A 280 4.11 -0.69 14.10
N THR A 281 4.01 0.18 13.11
CA THR A 281 4.99 1.24 12.87
C THR A 281 4.32 2.46 12.21
N PRO A 282 3.48 3.23 12.94
CA PRO A 282 2.90 4.49 12.48
C PRO A 282 4.03 5.47 12.20
N GLY A 283 3.95 6.15 11.06
CA GLY A 283 4.84 7.26 10.76
C GLY A 283 5.90 7.04 9.68
N TYR A 284 6.12 5.84 9.13
CA TYR A 284 7.22 5.64 8.16
C TYR A 284 6.93 6.32 6.81
N LEU A 285 5.75 6.06 6.27
CA LEU A 285 5.27 6.70 5.04
C LEU A 285 4.03 7.56 5.31
N VAL A 286 3.86 8.07 6.53
CA VAL A 286 2.74 8.97 6.83
C VAL A 286 3.10 10.37 6.36
N CYS A 287 2.31 10.87 5.41
CA CYS A 287 2.35 12.24 4.95
C CYS A 287 1.71 13.13 6.02
N PRO A 288 2.44 14.08 6.63
CA PRO A 288 1.81 15.06 7.50
C PRO A 288 0.88 15.94 6.67
N THR A 289 0.06 16.77 7.30
CA THR A 289 -0.46 17.98 6.64
C THR A 289 0.27 19.20 7.23
N ARG A 290 0.28 20.34 6.52
CA ARG A 290 0.99 21.55 6.97
C ARG A 290 0.01 22.59 7.52
N GLN A 291 0.08 22.88 8.83
CA GLN A 291 -0.57 23.89 9.72
C GLN A 291 -0.95 23.41 11.17
N ARG A 292 -0.16 23.76 12.20
CA ARG A 292 -0.29 23.23 13.61
C ARG A 292 -1.72 23.09 14.16
N PRO A 293 -1.99 22.02 14.93
CA PRO A 293 -2.21 22.18 16.38
C PRO A 293 -1.15 21.50 17.28
N ASP A 294 -0.83 22.11 18.41
CA ASP A 294 -0.02 21.51 19.49
C ASP A 294 -0.94 20.69 20.43
N HIS A 295 -1.55 19.60 19.94
CA HIS A 295 -2.49 18.77 20.75
C HIS A 295 -2.14 17.30 20.77
N ARG A 296 -1.99 16.74 21.97
CA ARG A 296 -1.68 15.33 22.16
C ARG A 296 -2.97 14.52 22.23
N VAL A 297 -3.19 13.67 21.22
CA VAL A 297 -4.38 12.81 21.13
C VAL A 297 -3.98 11.35 21.24
N PHE A 298 -4.52 10.67 22.23
CA PHE A 298 -4.33 9.23 22.37
C PHE A 298 -5.46 8.47 21.69
N ILE A 299 -5.15 7.43 20.91
CA ILE A 299 -6.16 6.54 20.31
C ILE A 299 -6.08 5.17 20.99
N SER A 300 -7.10 4.85 21.76
CA SER A 300 -7.30 3.55 22.41
C SER A 300 -8.10 2.62 21.48
N TYR A 301 -7.58 1.42 21.25
CA TYR A 301 -8.19 0.43 20.35
C TYR A 301 -7.81 -1.01 20.73
N SER A 302 -8.62 -1.96 20.27
CA SER A 302 -8.28 -3.39 20.32
C SER A 302 -7.56 -3.82 19.04
N TRP A 303 -6.75 -4.88 19.11
CA TRP A 303 -5.98 -5.38 17.96
C TRP A 303 -6.83 -5.61 16.70
N GLU A 304 -8.05 -6.11 16.89
CA GLU A 304 -8.98 -6.41 15.80
C GLU A 304 -9.46 -5.18 15.03
N GLN A 305 -9.31 -3.98 15.61
CA GLN A 305 -9.69 -2.70 14.99
C GLN A 305 -8.47 -1.85 14.65
N CYS A 306 -7.30 -2.48 14.53
CA CYS A 306 -6.08 -1.75 14.25
C CYS A 306 -6.14 -1.01 12.90
N GLU A 307 -6.77 -1.61 11.89
CA GLU A 307 -6.97 -0.96 10.58
C GLU A 307 -7.72 0.38 10.72
N PHE A 308 -8.79 0.40 11.52
CA PHE A 308 -9.51 1.64 11.84
C PHE A 308 -8.66 2.61 12.66
N ALA A 309 -7.93 2.12 13.67
CA ALA A 309 -7.12 2.95 14.55
C ALA A 309 -6.00 3.66 13.80
N VAL A 310 -5.33 2.97 12.88
CA VAL A 310 -4.34 3.61 12.01
C VAL A 310 -5.00 4.51 10.99
N TRP A 311 -6.15 4.11 10.45
CA TRP A 311 -6.93 4.99 9.59
C TRP A 311 -7.19 6.34 10.28
N LEU A 312 -7.70 6.30 11.50
CA LEU A 312 -8.00 7.45 12.32
C LEU A 312 -6.74 8.22 12.72
N TYR A 313 -5.67 7.53 13.14
CA TYR A 313 -4.37 8.13 13.41
C TYR A 313 -3.89 8.97 12.23
N ASN A 314 -3.98 8.43 11.02
CA ASN A 314 -3.58 9.13 9.82
C ASN A 314 -4.53 10.29 9.47
N GLN A 315 -5.84 10.18 9.73
CA GLN A 315 -6.75 11.32 9.58
C GLN A 315 -6.37 12.46 10.55
N LEU A 316 -6.17 12.14 11.83
CA LEU A 316 -5.87 13.10 12.88
C LEU A 316 -4.47 13.70 12.76
N HIS A 317 -3.48 12.88 12.43
CA HIS A 317 -2.15 13.35 12.05
C HIS A 317 -2.24 14.21 10.77
N GLY A 318 -3.18 13.87 9.88
CA GLY A 318 -3.59 14.70 8.75
C GLY A 318 -4.37 15.97 9.13
N TRP A 319 -4.70 16.17 10.39
CA TRP A 319 -5.13 17.45 10.96
C TRP A 319 -4.15 17.98 11.99
N GLN A 320 -2.97 17.36 12.06
CA GLN A 320 -1.80 17.75 12.84
C GLN A 320 -1.96 17.67 14.36
N TYR A 321 -2.86 16.82 14.82
CA TYR A 321 -2.80 16.33 16.19
C TYR A 321 -1.49 15.52 16.38
N ASP A 322 -0.82 15.70 17.51
CA ASP A 322 0.27 14.84 18.01
C ASP A 322 -0.36 13.54 18.52
N CYS A 323 -0.71 12.67 17.57
CA CYS A 323 -1.35 11.40 17.84
C CYS A 323 -0.32 10.33 18.23
N PHE A 324 -0.74 9.40 19.07
CA PHE A 324 0.00 8.17 19.32
C PHE A 324 -0.95 6.99 19.53
N LEU A 325 -0.47 5.79 19.18
CA LEU A 325 -1.20 4.54 19.25
C LEU A 325 -0.60 3.66 20.36
N ASP A 326 -1.45 3.13 21.24
CA ASP A 326 -1.02 2.43 22.48
C ASP A 326 -0.14 1.19 22.29
N ARG A 327 0.01 0.68 21.07
CA ARG A 327 0.70 -0.61 20.81
C ARG A 327 1.97 -0.51 20.00
N VAL A 328 2.50 0.70 19.78
CA VAL A 328 3.70 0.89 18.95
C VAL A 328 4.86 1.56 19.69
N ASP A 329 4.59 2.33 20.74
CA ASP A 329 5.64 3.03 21.48
C ASP A 329 6.14 2.28 22.74
N LEU A 330 5.77 1.01 22.92
CA LEU A 330 6.19 0.19 24.06
C LEU A 330 7.36 -0.73 23.71
N SER A 331 8.44 -0.67 24.49
CA SER A 331 9.60 -1.54 24.34
C SER A 331 9.38 -2.88 25.05
N PRO A 332 9.98 -3.98 24.56
CA PRO A 332 9.99 -5.24 25.29
C PRO A 332 10.58 -5.06 26.71
N GLY A 333 9.78 -5.33 27.75
CA GLY A 333 10.18 -5.18 29.15
C GLY A 333 9.48 -4.06 29.91
N ASP A 334 8.73 -3.18 29.22
CA ASP A 334 7.93 -2.15 29.88
C ASP A 334 6.78 -2.76 30.68
N VAL A 335 6.58 -2.27 31.91
CA VAL A 335 5.36 -2.58 32.67
C VAL A 335 4.24 -1.80 31.99
N ILE A 336 3.51 -2.50 31.11
CA ILE A 336 2.49 -1.96 30.21
C ILE A 336 1.58 -0.94 30.93
N LEU A 337 1.11 -1.26 32.16
CA LEU A 337 0.21 -0.41 32.98
C LEU A 337 0.81 0.92 33.43
N SER A 338 2.12 1.01 33.68
CA SER A 338 2.76 2.27 34.06
C SER A 338 3.08 3.13 32.85
N ALA A 339 3.50 2.52 31.75
CA ALA A 339 3.83 3.23 30.51
C ALA A 339 2.61 3.94 29.93
N VAL A 340 1.44 3.28 29.95
CA VAL A 340 0.20 3.86 29.40
C VAL A 340 -0.40 4.94 30.30
N LYS A 341 -0.32 4.81 31.63
CA LYS A 341 -0.67 5.92 32.53
C LYS A 341 0.22 7.15 32.30
N GLN A 342 1.52 6.93 32.12
CA GLN A 342 2.46 8.00 31.85
C GLN A 342 2.27 8.61 30.45
N ALA A 343 1.84 7.81 29.47
CA ALA A 343 1.50 8.28 28.13
C ALA A 343 0.22 9.13 28.13
N LEU A 344 -0.78 8.74 28.94
CA LEU A 344 -2.01 9.48 29.19
C LEU A 344 -1.78 10.78 30.00
N ASP A 345 -0.64 10.90 30.68
CA ASP A 345 -0.25 12.13 31.36
C ASP A 345 0.25 13.16 30.33
N GLY A 346 -0.55 14.21 30.16
CA GLY A 346 -0.29 15.28 29.19
C GLY A 346 -0.96 15.09 27.83
N VAL A 347 -1.96 14.22 27.71
CA VAL A 347 -2.88 14.22 26.56
C VAL A 347 -4.03 15.19 26.77
N ASP A 348 -4.45 15.82 25.67
CA ASP A 348 -5.57 16.75 25.60
C ASP A 348 -6.88 16.04 25.29
N ALA A 349 -6.82 14.93 24.53
CA ALA A 349 -7.97 14.09 24.22
C ALA A 349 -7.59 12.61 24.13
N VAL A 350 -8.55 11.74 24.46
CA VAL A 350 -8.47 10.29 24.29
C VAL A 350 -9.64 9.85 23.42
N ILE A 351 -9.35 9.17 22.33
CA ILE A 351 -10.35 8.60 21.45
C ILE A 351 -10.40 7.10 21.66
N LEU A 352 -11.57 6.61 22.06
CA LEU A 352 -11.81 5.18 22.28
C LEU A 352 -12.51 4.58 21.07
N CYS A 353 -11.81 3.72 20.34
CA CYS A 353 -12.36 2.91 19.25
C CYS A 353 -13.25 1.80 19.84
N CYS A 354 -14.54 2.09 20.00
CA CYS A 354 -15.51 1.23 20.64
C CYS A 354 -15.88 0.06 19.73
N SER A 355 -15.31 -1.10 20.04
CA SER A 355 -15.70 -2.41 19.53
C SER A 355 -16.14 -3.33 20.68
N GLU A 356 -16.84 -4.43 20.40
CA GLU A 356 -17.11 -5.46 21.41
C GLU A 356 -15.80 -5.95 22.07
N ALA A 357 -14.75 -6.16 21.29
CA ALA A 357 -13.42 -6.56 21.76
C ALA A 357 -12.73 -5.48 22.60
N ALA A 358 -12.88 -4.20 22.26
CA ALA A 358 -12.33 -3.09 23.03
C ALA A 358 -13.05 -2.96 24.37
N LEU A 359 -14.39 -3.00 24.38
CA LEU A 359 -15.20 -2.86 25.59
C LEU A 359 -15.06 -4.05 26.54
N SER A 360 -14.73 -5.24 26.05
CA SER A 360 -14.45 -6.44 26.86
C SER A 360 -12.97 -6.60 27.25
N SER A 361 -12.08 -5.79 26.68
CA SER A 361 -10.65 -5.86 26.95
C SER A 361 -10.32 -5.28 28.33
N ARG A 362 -9.75 -6.12 29.20
CA ARG A 362 -9.24 -5.70 30.52
C ARG A 362 -8.25 -4.54 30.43
N TRP A 363 -7.49 -4.49 29.33
CA TRP A 363 -6.50 -3.47 29.07
C TRP A 363 -7.16 -2.11 28.79
N VAL A 364 -8.08 -2.09 27.83
CA VAL A 364 -8.84 -0.90 27.44
C VAL A 364 -9.71 -0.41 28.61
N GLN A 365 -10.26 -1.32 29.41
CA GLN A 365 -11.02 -0.94 30.61
C GLN A 365 -10.15 -0.18 31.62
N ALA A 366 -8.88 -0.56 31.80
CA ALA A 366 -7.98 0.16 32.70
C ALA A 366 -7.64 1.57 32.19
N GLU A 367 -7.54 1.76 30.87
CA GLU A 367 -7.37 3.08 30.25
C GLU A 367 -8.62 3.95 30.40
N ILE A 368 -9.80 3.37 30.16
CA ILE A 368 -11.09 4.03 30.36
C ILE A 368 -11.20 4.48 31.81
N ASP A 369 -10.97 3.59 32.77
CA ASP A 369 -11.08 3.89 34.20
C ASP A 369 -10.11 5.02 34.60
N TYR A 370 -8.88 5.00 34.09
CA TYR A 370 -7.90 6.07 34.34
C TYR A 370 -8.36 7.42 33.75
N CYS A 371 -8.87 7.42 32.52
CA CYS A 371 -9.39 8.62 31.88
C CYS A 371 -10.59 9.18 32.63
N LEU A 372 -11.57 8.33 32.97
CA LEU A 372 -12.75 8.72 33.73
C LEU A 372 -12.39 9.30 35.11
N GLU A 373 -11.42 8.70 35.78
CA GLU A 373 -10.92 9.23 37.06
C GLU A 373 -10.23 10.59 36.88
N ARG A 374 -9.43 10.77 35.82
CA ARG A 374 -8.82 12.06 35.50
C ARG A 374 -9.88 13.11 35.16
N GLU A 375 -10.94 12.75 34.44
CA GLU A 375 -12.06 13.67 34.17
C GLU A 375 -12.74 14.12 35.48
N ARG A 376 -13.01 13.18 36.41
CA ARG A 376 -13.59 13.51 37.72
C ARG A 376 -12.70 14.44 38.54
N ARG A 377 -11.39 14.19 38.55
CA ARG A 377 -10.41 14.99 39.32
C ARG A 377 -10.19 16.38 38.75
N THR A 378 -10.22 16.51 37.42
CA THR A 378 -9.93 17.79 36.73
C THR A 378 -11.18 18.58 36.39
N GLY A 379 -12.36 17.97 36.42
CA GLY A 379 -13.63 18.55 35.94
C GLY A 379 -13.67 18.74 34.43
N ARG A 380 -12.70 18.19 33.68
CA ARG A 380 -12.55 18.34 32.23
C ARG A 380 -12.88 17.02 31.53
N ARG A 381 -13.67 17.08 30.46
CA ARG A 381 -13.89 15.92 29.58
C ARG A 381 -12.62 15.66 28.76
N LEU A 382 -12.29 14.39 28.55
CA LEU A 382 -11.09 13.94 27.83
C LEU A 382 -11.42 12.79 26.87
N LEU A 383 -12.39 11.94 27.23
CA LEU A 383 -12.69 10.71 26.52
C LEU A 383 -13.81 10.90 25.47
N ILE A 384 -13.48 10.63 24.21
CA ILE A 384 -14.37 10.67 23.05
C ILE A 384 -14.57 9.24 22.52
N PRO A 385 -15.77 8.66 22.63
CA PRO A 385 -16.07 7.36 22.03
C PRO A 385 -16.30 7.45 20.52
N ALA A 386 -15.63 6.57 19.77
CA ALA A 386 -15.84 6.32 18.34
C ALA A 386 -16.49 4.94 18.17
N LEU A 387 -17.78 4.90 17.79
CA LEU A 387 -18.56 3.66 17.66
C LEU A 387 -18.25 2.93 16.36
N LEU A 388 -17.75 1.70 16.45
CA LEU A 388 -17.32 0.92 15.28
C LEU A 388 -18.39 -0.09 14.81
N PRO A 389 -18.26 -0.59 13.57
CA PRO A 389 -19.18 -1.60 13.04
C PRO A 389 -19.32 -2.81 13.97
N GLY A 390 -20.55 -3.30 14.14
CA GLY A 390 -20.84 -4.44 15.02
C GLY A 390 -20.96 -4.11 16.50
N THR A 391 -20.85 -2.83 16.90
CA THR A 391 -21.01 -2.40 18.30
C THR A 391 -22.29 -1.61 18.49
N GLU A 392 -23.01 -1.93 19.56
CA GLU A 392 -24.26 -1.24 19.89
C GLU A 392 -24.01 -0.03 20.78
N MET A 393 -24.77 1.04 20.55
CA MET A 393 -24.70 2.27 21.34
C MET A 393 -24.89 2.00 22.85
N ARG A 394 -25.74 1.03 23.19
CA ARG A 394 -26.04 0.65 24.57
C ARG A 394 -24.83 0.10 25.33
N ASP A 395 -23.91 -0.58 24.63
CA ASP A 395 -22.72 -1.14 25.26
C ASP A 395 -21.70 -0.04 25.57
N VAL A 396 -21.57 0.95 24.68
CA VAL A 396 -20.78 2.16 24.92
C VAL A 396 -21.37 2.97 26.08
N GLN A 397 -22.69 3.17 26.12
CA GLN A 397 -23.36 3.87 27.20
C GLN A 397 -23.20 3.15 28.55
N ARG A 398 -23.25 1.82 28.56
CA ARG A 398 -23.00 1.01 29.77
C ARG A 398 -21.56 1.20 30.26
N ALA A 399 -20.59 1.26 29.36
CA ALA A 399 -19.18 1.41 29.71
C ALA A 399 -18.80 2.83 30.14
N LEU A 400 -19.39 3.87 29.52
CA LEU A 400 -18.92 5.25 29.63
C LEU A 400 -19.92 6.25 30.22
N GLY A 401 -21.19 5.85 30.39
CA GLY A 401 -22.32 6.69 30.79
C GLY A 401 -23.14 7.23 29.61
N GLU A 402 -24.37 7.68 29.89
CA GLU A 402 -25.34 8.13 28.86
C GLU A 402 -25.07 9.55 28.32
N ASP A 403 -24.30 10.38 29.03
CA ASP A 403 -24.09 11.80 28.71
C ASP A 403 -22.92 12.09 27.75
N ARG A 404 -22.54 11.12 26.90
CA ARG A 404 -21.40 11.28 25.98
C ARG A 404 -21.85 11.36 24.53
N LEU A 405 -21.33 12.35 23.82
CA LEU A 405 -21.43 12.39 22.37
C LEU A 405 -20.54 11.28 21.78
N VAL A 406 -21.13 10.47 20.90
CA VAL A 406 -20.46 9.35 20.25
C VAL A 406 -20.30 9.67 18.77
N ALA A 407 -19.06 9.57 18.26
CA ALA A 407 -18.80 9.67 16.83
C ALA A 407 -19.13 8.31 16.19
N ASP A 408 -20.12 8.27 15.31
CA ASP A 408 -20.67 7.02 14.76
C ASP A 408 -19.97 6.60 13.47
N PHE A 409 -19.01 5.67 13.59
CA PHE A 409 -18.25 5.08 12.48
C PHE A 409 -18.76 3.69 12.09
N ARG A 410 -20.01 3.31 12.41
CA ARG A 410 -20.56 2.00 11.99
C ARG A 410 -20.64 1.84 10.46
N GLY A 411 -20.62 2.94 9.72
CA GLY A 411 -20.53 2.98 8.26
C GLY A 411 -19.13 2.71 7.71
N TRP A 412 -18.09 2.82 8.54
CA TRP A 412 -16.71 2.93 8.07
C TRP A 412 -16.25 1.73 7.24
N ARG A 413 -15.53 2.02 6.15
CA ARG A 413 -14.91 1.03 5.25
C ARG A 413 -13.54 1.55 4.78
N PRO A 414 -12.51 0.69 4.63
CA PRO A 414 -11.13 1.09 4.26
C PRO A 414 -10.98 1.87 2.93
N ALA A 415 -11.97 1.81 2.04
CA ALA A 415 -11.93 2.42 0.71
C ALA A 415 -12.95 3.56 0.50
N VAL A 416 -13.74 3.93 1.51
CA VAL A 416 -14.81 4.93 1.39
C VAL A 416 -14.42 6.20 2.15
N ARG A 417 -14.55 7.36 1.49
CA ARG A 417 -14.36 8.65 2.15
C ARG A 417 -15.58 8.94 3.04
N GLU A 418 -15.39 8.90 4.36
CA GLU A 418 -16.40 9.35 5.32
C GLU A 418 -16.05 10.76 5.81
N HIS A 419 -16.91 11.74 5.54
CA HIS A 419 -16.69 13.13 5.98
C HIS A 419 -17.47 13.46 7.25
N GLY A 420 -18.69 12.95 7.43
CA GLY A 420 -19.57 13.31 8.55
C GLY A 420 -19.05 12.90 9.95
N PRO A 421 -18.90 11.60 10.24
CA PRO A 421 -18.44 11.13 11.57
C PRO A 421 -17.04 11.64 11.93
N LEU A 422 -16.20 11.77 10.91
CA LEU A 422 -14.84 12.27 11.03
C LEU A 422 -14.84 13.75 11.44
N GLU A 423 -15.62 14.60 10.78
CA GLU A 423 -15.81 16.02 11.19
C GLU A 423 -16.39 16.15 12.60
N GLN A 424 -17.37 15.32 12.98
CA GLN A 424 -17.92 15.32 14.35
C GLN A 424 -16.84 15.00 15.39
N LEU A 425 -15.97 14.04 15.09
CA LEU A 425 -14.86 13.68 15.94
C LEU A 425 -13.83 14.81 16.03
N ARG A 426 -13.54 15.49 14.92
CA ARG A 426 -12.70 16.70 14.90
C ARG A 426 -13.26 17.79 15.80
N GLU A 427 -14.54 18.14 15.61
CA GLU A 427 -15.23 19.13 16.42
C GLU A 427 -15.21 18.75 17.90
N ALA A 428 -15.38 17.47 18.22
CA ALA A 428 -15.31 16.99 19.60
C ALA A 428 -13.91 17.24 20.19
N VAL A 429 -12.83 16.89 19.47
CA VAL A 429 -11.46 17.15 19.91
C VAL A 429 -11.20 18.64 20.07
N GLU A 430 -11.66 19.48 19.13
CA GLU A 430 -11.53 20.94 19.21
C GLU A 430 -12.34 21.55 20.38
N ARG A 431 -13.53 21.02 20.69
CA ARG A 431 -14.35 21.49 21.83
C ARG A 431 -13.72 21.17 23.18
N LEU A 432 -13.07 20.01 23.31
CA LEU A 432 -12.34 19.67 24.54
C LEU A 432 -11.17 20.62 24.81
N TRP A 433 -10.67 21.28 23.76
CA TRP A 433 -9.56 22.22 23.86
C TRP A 433 -9.97 23.65 24.21
N ALA A 434 -11.17 24.11 23.84
CA ALA A 434 -11.56 25.52 23.95
C ALA A 434 -11.14 26.15 25.30
N PRO A 435 -10.17 27.08 25.33
CA PRO A 435 -9.61 27.59 26.58
C PRO A 435 -10.69 28.33 27.33
N GLY A 436 -11.02 27.82 28.53
CA GLY A 436 -11.95 28.37 29.52
C GLY A 436 -12.83 29.53 29.04
N ARG A 437 -14.01 29.22 28.50
CA ARG A 437 -15.13 30.13 28.69
C ARG A 437 -15.53 29.97 30.16
N PRO A 438 -15.45 31.01 31.01
CA PRO A 438 -16.18 30.95 32.26
C PRO A 438 -17.66 30.82 31.89
N GLU A 439 -18.30 29.74 32.36
CA GLU A 439 -19.75 29.62 32.31
C GLU A 439 -20.33 30.82 33.07
N GLY A 440 -21.06 31.66 32.34
CA GLY A 440 -21.86 32.75 32.87
C GLY A 440 -23.33 32.50 32.58
#